data_AF-A0A1C5FNX2-F1
#
_entry.id   AF-A0A1C5FNX2-F1
#
_cell.length_a   1.000
_cell.length_b   1.000
_cell.length_c   1.000
_cell.angle_alpha   90.00
_cell.angle_beta   90.00
_cell.angle_gamma   90.00
#
_symmetry.space_group_name_H-M   'P 1'
#
loop_
_entity.id
_entity.type
_entity.pdbx_description
1 polymer ?
#
loop_
_entity_poly.entity_id
_entity_poly.type
_entity_poly.pdbx_seq_one_letter_code
_entity_poly.pdbx_strand_id
1 'polypeptide(L)'
;PGVREWVAPRRVPFVGVVDGTVRAPGRPARTVSERELRVLELCDGVRLFTDIVDEVSRAEGREVSPAEITETLEWLVAQRWVAWKLDVPAGTFPERALRSFVETIGDAELREPALAKLDILERGRDRVQAAGFDADELCEALAALEADFAELTEASAQREKGARTAPNRALVYSDCRRSATATVGTAVLEQLTPLELCLTGARWMTNRFAETVGGRIKEAYERLRARQDRVDLGSLWFECLPAPHSESIADIDRIQAELRERWARIINAPAGARRVRLSSADIADQVQEAFGEPGRGWSLARYISPDVMVIADDLDAVERGEFELVLGELHVAMNTLGASLFVHQHPDMQELIDETTTDFPGPRLMPMLPKELPLKWSTRSRPSLDRPQDYYVAIVDQTADPNRPRTVRCGDVLVEERDGQLKALLPDGSVFDLLDVFSHAMTNRVMDRFTLRPDTDRSPRITIDSTVVARETWKFVASEMKFADEKNEARRFV
;
A
#
# COMPACT_ATOMS: atom_id res chain seq x y z
N PRO A 1 4.79 -29.08 -13.92
CA PRO A 1 5.13 -30.52 -13.70
C PRO A 1 6.65 -30.66 -13.76
N GLY A 2 7.26 -31.53 -12.97
CA GLY A 2 8.72 -31.56 -12.79
C GLY A 2 9.15 -30.67 -11.62
N VAL A 3 8.93 -29.36 -11.69
CA VAL A 3 9.54 -28.40 -10.74
C VAL A 3 8.99 -28.37 -9.29
N ARG A 4 8.07 -29.27 -8.92
CA ARG A 4 7.28 -29.14 -7.68
C ARG A 4 8.12 -29.36 -6.40
N GLU A 5 9.17 -30.19 -6.48
CA GLU A 5 10.07 -30.45 -5.35
C GLU A 5 10.95 -29.24 -4.97
N TRP A 6 11.21 -28.34 -5.93
CA TRP A 6 11.92 -27.08 -5.69
C TRP A 6 10.99 -25.95 -5.22
N VAL A 7 9.68 -26.16 -5.21
CA VAL A 7 8.72 -25.18 -4.69
C VAL A 7 8.55 -25.38 -3.19
N ALA A 8 9.03 -24.42 -2.40
CA ALA A 8 8.84 -24.42 -0.95
C ALA A 8 7.35 -24.26 -0.58
N PRO A 9 6.73 -25.21 0.14
CA PRO A 9 5.37 -25.07 0.61
C PRO A 9 5.28 -23.99 1.70
N ARG A 10 4.16 -23.27 1.74
CA ARG A 10 3.95 -22.14 2.65
C ARG A 10 2.63 -22.27 3.39
N ARG A 11 2.65 -22.08 4.71
CA ARG A 11 1.44 -21.98 5.53
C ARG A 11 0.65 -20.72 5.17
N VAL A 12 -0.66 -20.89 4.98
CA VAL A 12 -1.59 -19.80 4.71
C VAL A 12 -1.59 -18.80 5.87
N PRO A 13 -1.50 -17.48 5.63
CA PRO A 13 -1.26 -16.49 6.71
C PRO A 13 -2.30 -16.44 7.83
N PHE A 14 -3.54 -16.83 7.54
CA PHE A 14 -4.63 -16.85 8.51
C PHE A 14 -4.63 -18.10 9.40
N VAL A 15 -3.74 -19.06 9.13
CA VAL A 15 -3.69 -20.32 9.86
C VAL A 15 -2.69 -20.19 11.00
N GLY A 16 -3.23 -20.20 12.23
CA GLY A 16 -2.48 -20.19 13.47
C GLY A 16 -2.38 -21.59 14.07
N VAL A 17 -1.36 -21.80 14.89
CA VAL A 17 -1.13 -23.03 15.66
C VAL A 17 -1.00 -22.65 17.13
N VAL A 18 -1.80 -23.28 17.99
CA VAL A 18 -1.77 -23.09 19.45
C VAL A 18 -1.99 -24.43 20.12
N ASP A 19 -1.06 -24.85 20.98
CA ASP A 19 -1.14 -26.10 21.77
C ASP A 19 -1.48 -27.33 20.91
N GLY A 20 -0.79 -27.50 19.78
CA GLY A 20 -1.00 -28.61 18.82
C GLY A 20 -2.34 -28.57 18.07
N THR A 21 -3.07 -27.47 18.17
CA THR A 21 -4.37 -27.27 17.50
C THR A 21 -4.25 -26.22 16.40
N VAL A 22 -4.73 -26.56 15.20
CA VAL A 22 -4.77 -25.64 14.06
C VAL A 22 -6.04 -24.80 14.12
N ARG A 23 -5.90 -23.49 13.93
CA ARG A 23 -6.99 -22.50 13.97
C ARG A 23 -7.01 -21.68 12.70
N ALA A 24 -8.21 -21.38 12.21
CA ALA A 24 -8.42 -20.48 11.08
C ALA A 24 -9.71 -19.67 11.31
N PRO A 25 -9.78 -18.41 10.84
CA PRO A 25 -10.96 -17.56 11.00
C PRO A 25 -12.24 -18.24 10.50
N GLY A 26 -13.30 -18.18 11.30
CA GLY A 26 -14.62 -18.72 10.95
C GLY A 26 -14.69 -20.26 10.88
N ARG A 27 -13.66 -20.99 11.31
CA ARG A 27 -13.65 -22.46 11.35
C ARG A 27 -13.42 -22.99 12.77
N PRO A 28 -14.01 -24.15 13.14
CA PRO A 28 -13.66 -24.83 14.38
C PRO A 28 -12.17 -25.16 14.44
N ALA A 29 -11.58 -25.06 15.63
CA ALA A 29 -10.22 -25.48 15.88
C ALA A 29 -10.10 -27.01 15.68
N ARG A 30 -8.99 -27.48 15.10
CA ARG A 30 -8.79 -28.89 14.77
C ARG A 30 -7.46 -29.41 15.31
N THR A 31 -7.52 -30.46 16.11
CA THR A 31 -6.34 -31.23 16.51
C THR A 31 -5.81 -32.01 15.32
N VAL A 32 -4.50 -32.09 15.22
CA VAL A 32 -3.77 -32.80 14.16
C VAL A 32 -2.75 -33.74 14.79
N SER A 33 -2.25 -34.69 14.02
CA SER A 33 -1.14 -35.54 14.43
C SER A 33 0.16 -34.74 14.57
N GLU A 34 1.13 -35.27 15.33
CA GLU A 34 2.44 -34.65 15.50
C GLU A 34 3.16 -34.45 14.15
N ARG A 35 3.02 -35.40 13.23
CA ARG A 35 3.57 -35.30 11.86
C ARG A 35 2.93 -34.16 11.08
N GLU A 36 1.60 -34.10 11.03
CA GLU A 36 0.88 -33.04 10.31
C GLU A 36 1.22 -31.66 10.86
N LEU A 37 1.31 -31.53 12.19
CA LEU A 37 1.73 -30.31 12.86
C LEU A 37 3.16 -29.91 12.46
N ARG A 38 4.10 -30.85 12.53
CA ARG A 38 5.50 -30.62 12.18
C ARG A 38 5.65 -30.18 10.73
N VAL A 39 5.00 -30.87 9.79
CA VAL A 39 5.02 -30.48 8.37
C VAL A 39 4.42 -29.09 8.19
N LEU A 40 3.30 -28.78 8.85
CA LEU A 40 2.66 -27.46 8.78
C LEU A 40 3.58 -26.33 9.31
N GLU A 41 4.33 -26.57 10.38
CA GLU A 41 5.29 -25.61 10.95
C GLU A 41 6.51 -25.39 10.06
N LEU A 42 6.95 -26.43 9.35
CA LEU A 42 8.08 -26.36 8.40
C LEU A 42 7.70 -25.69 7.06
N CYS A 43 6.42 -25.57 6.75
CA CYS A 43 5.91 -24.85 5.58
C CYS A 43 6.08 -23.33 5.73
N ASP A 44 7.31 -22.82 5.71
CA ASP A 44 7.60 -21.39 5.85
C ASP A 44 7.69 -20.65 4.52
N GLY A 45 7.70 -21.37 3.39
CA GLY A 45 7.89 -20.83 2.05
C GLY A 45 9.36 -20.62 1.68
N VAL A 46 10.31 -21.06 2.50
CA VAL A 46 11.76 -21.04 2.23
C VAL A 46 12.32 -22.47 2.16
N ARG A 47 11.95 -23.35 3.09
CA ARG A 47 12.44 -24.74 3.11
C ARG A 47 11.95 -25.51 1.89
N LEU A 48 12.88 -26.20 1.22
CA LEU A 48 12.55 -27.07 0.10
C LEU A 48 11.84 -28.33 0.59
N PHE A 49 11.15 -28.99 -0.33
CA PHE A 49 10.47 -30.25 -0.04
C PHE A 49 11.43 -31.30 0.54
N THR A 50 12.64 -31.41 -0.01
CA THR A 50 13.69 -32.32 0.46
C THR A 50 14.13 -32.01 1.89
N ASP A 51 14.27 -30.74 2.25
CA ASP A 51 14.65 -30.33 3.61
C ASP A 51 13.57 -30.72 4.62
N ILE A 52 12.30 -30.59 4.23
CA ILE A 52 11.16 -30.99 5.06
C ILE A 52 11.18 -32.51 5.29
N VAL A 53 11.44 -33.31 4.26
CA VAL A 53 11.58 -34.78 4.39
C VAL A 53 12.68 -35.14 5.39
N ASP A 54 13.85 -34.52 5.27
CA ASP A 54 14.97 -34.81 6.16
C ASP A 54 14.70 -34.35 7.60
N GLU A 55 14.11 -33.16 7.79
CA GLU A 55 13.77 -32.65 9.11
C GLU A 55 12.72 -33.50 9.83
N VAL A 56 11.72 -34.00 9.10
CA VAL A 56 10.70 -34.90 9.66
C VAL A 56 11.30 -36.27 9.96
N SER A 57 12.15 -36.82 9.07
CA SER A 57 12.85 -38.09 9.31
C SER A 57 13.70 -38.04 10.59
N ARG A 58 14.47 -36.97 10.77
CA ARG A 58 15.26 -36.75 11.99
C ARG A 58 14.39 -36.64 13.24
N ALA A 59 13.25 -35.96 13.14
CA ALA A 59 12.32 -35.80 14.27
C ALA A 59 11.64 -37.12 14.66
N GLU A 60 11.29 -37.97 13.69
CA GLU A 60 10.65 -39.27 13.94
C GLU A 60 11.64 -40.39 14.30
N GLY A 61 12.95 -40.14 14.18
CA GLY A 61 13.98 -41.15 14.44
C GLY A 61 13.96 -42.33 13.45
N ARG A 62 13.37 -42.13 12.26
CA ARG A 62 13.28 -43.12 11.19
C ARG A 62 13.32 -42.43 9.83
N GLU A 63 13.66 -43.17 8.80
CA GLU A 63 13.52 -42.70 7.43
C GLU A 63 12.02 -42.52 7.09
N VAL A 64 11.65 -41.30 6.70
CA VAL A 64 10.32 -40.95 6.20
C VAL A 64 10.43 -40.77 4.70
N SER A 65 9.59 -41.48 3.95
CA SER A 65 9.66 -41.44 2.49
C SER A 65 9.12 -40.10 1.94
N PRO A 66 9.63 -39.62 0.79
CA PRO A 66 9.05 -38.49 0.08
C PRO A 66 7.54 -38.63 -0.20
N ALA A 67 7.07 -39.86 -0.43
CA ALA A 67 5.65 -40.16 -0.65
C ALA A 67 4.79 -39.83 0.57
N GLU A 68 5.25 -40.16 1.78
CA GLU A 68 4.54 -39.84 3.04
C GLU A 68 4.42 -38.33 3.27
N ILE A 69 5.49 -37.57 2.97
CA ILE A 69 5.46 -36.10 3.08
C ILE A 69 4.56 -35.49 2.01
N THR A 70 4.57 -36.05 0.80
CA THR A 70 3.67 -35.62 -0.28
C THR A 70 2.22 -35.80 0.12
N GLU A 71 1.83 -36.97 0.64
CA GLU A 71 0.46 -37.23 1.12
C GLU A 71 0.06 -36.23 2.22
N THR A 72 0.97 -35.97 3.17
CA THR A 72 0.73 -35.01 4.25
C THR A 72 0.53 -33.58 3.69
N LEU A 73 1.40 -33.14 2.78
CA LEU A 73 1.28 -31.82 2.15
C LEU A 73 0.00 -31.69 1.31
N GLU A 74 -0.36 -32.71 0.54
CA GLU A 74 -1.58 -32.71 -0.26
C GLU A 74 -2.84 -32.63 0.62
N TRP A 75 -2.83 -33.33 1.75
CA TRP A 75 -3.87 -33.21 2.75
C TRP A 75 -3.95 -31.79 3.35
N LEU A 76 -2.81 -31.19 3.74
CA LEU A 76 -2.74 -29.82 4.25
C LEU A 76 -3.22 -28.78 3.22
N VAL A 77 -2.89 -28.99 1.94
CA VAL A 77 -3.38 -28.18 0.81
C VAL A 77 -4.89 -28.34 0.66
N ALA A 78 -5.42 -29.57 0.75
CA ALA A 78 -6.86 -29.83 0.71
C ALA A 78 -7.63 -29.16 1.86
N GLN A 79 -7.00 -29.03 3.05
CA GLN A 79 -7.57 -28.27 4.16
C GLN A 79 -7.53 -26.74 3.95
N ARG A 80 -6.78 -26.27 2.93
CA ARG A 80 -6.41 -24.86 2.69
C ARG A 80 -5.56 -24.28 3.81
N TRP A 81 -4.70 -25.10 4.41
CA TRP A 81 -3.75 -24.66 5.43
C TRP A 81 -2.37 -24.36 4.90
N VAL A 82 -2.02 -24.98 3.77
CA VAL A 82 -0.77 -24.77 3.05
C VAL A 82 -1.08 -24.41 1.60
N ALA A 83 -0.31 -23.48 1.05
CA ALA A 83 -0.19 -23.26 -0.38
C ALA A 83 1.12 -23.91 -0.85
N TRP A 84 1.03 -24.79 -1.85
CA TRP A 84 2.19 -25.44 -2.46
C TRP A 84 2.21 -25.15 -3.95
N LYS A 85 2.54 -23.90 -4.26
CA LYS A 85 2.62 -23.33 -5.60
C LYS A 85 3.69 -22.25 -5.61
N LEU A 86 4.28 -22.00 -6.78
CA LEU A 86 5.22 -20.90 -6.94
C LEU A 86 4.46 -19.56 -6.91
N ASP A 87 4.70 -18.76 -5.89
CA ASP A 87 4.21 -17.38 -5.81
C ASP A 87 5.39 -16.40 -5.93
N VAL A 88 5.44 -15.69 -7.06
CA VAL A 88 6.41 -14.61 -7.26
C VAL A 88 6.02 -13.40 -6.39
N PRO A 89 6.93 -12.85 -5.57
CA PRO A 89 6.68 -11.66 -4.76
C PRO A 89 6.12 -10.50 -5.57
N ALA A 90 5.24 -9.72 -4.95
CA ALA A 90 4.70 -8.52 -5.55
C ALA A 90 5.75 -7.39 -5.44
N GLY A 91 6.26 -6.91 -6.57
CA GLY A 91 7.27 -5.85 -6.58
C GLY A 91 7.50 -5.26 -7.97
N THR A 92 8.46 -4.36 -8.06
CA THR A 92 8.86 -3.65 -9.29
C THR A 92 9.57 -4.55 -10.30
N PHE A 93 10.30 -5.55 -9.81
CA PHE A 93 11.13 -6.45 -10.63
C PHE A 93 10.74 -7.93 -10.43
N PRO A 94 9.48 -8.33 -10.74
CA PRO A 94 9.01 -9.71 -10.51
C PRO A 94 9.81 -10.74 -11.33
N GLU A 95 10.34 -10.35 -12.49
CA GLU A 95 11.21 -11.17 -13.33
C GLU A 95 12.51 -11.57 -12.62
N ARG A 96 13.09 -10.67 -11.82
CA ARG A 96 14.30 -10.97 -11.04
C ARG A 96 14.00 -12.00 -9.95
N ALA A 97 12.88 -11.85 -9.26
CA ALA A 97 12.47 -12.80 -8.24
C ALA A 97 12.15 -14.19 -8.85
N LEU A 98 11.52 -14.21 -10.03
CA LEU A 98 11.29 -15.46 -10.77
C LEU A 98 12.60 -16.10 -11.23
N ARG A 99 13.55 -15.31 -11.77
CA ARG A 99 14.88 -15.78 -12.15
C ARG A 99 15.62 -16.41 -10.98
N SER A 100 15.69 -15.70 -9.85
CA SER A 100 16.36 -16.21 -8.64
C SER A 100 15.74 -17.52 -8.16
N PHE A 101 14.42 -17.71 -8.29
CA PHE A 101 13.79 -19.00 -8.02
C PHE A 101 14.23 -20.07 -9.01
N VAL A 102 14.17 -19.81 -10.32
CA VAL A 102 14.53 -20.81 -11.35
C VAL A 102 15.98 -21.25 -11.20
N GLU A 103 16.89 -20.34 -10.82
CA GLU A 103 18.30 -20.63 -10.57
C GLU A 103 18.55 -21.61 -9.41
N THR A 104 17.61 -21.75 -8.46
CA THR A 104 17.74 -22.75 -7.38
C THR A 104 17.40 -24.18 -7.83
N ILE A 105 16.83 -24.35 -9.03
CA ILE A 105 16.51 -25.67 -9.57
C ILE A 105 17.81 -26.41 -9.90
N GLY A 106 18.09 -27.47 -9.16
CA GLY A 106 19.31 -28.27 -9.30
C GLY A 106 19.37 -29.07 -10.62
N ASP A 107 18.21 -29.44 -11.16
CA ASP A 107 18.10 -30.17 -12.42
C ASP A 107 18.25 -29.24 -13.64
N ALA A 108 19.35 -29.40 -14.37
CA ALA A 108 19.64 -28.61 -15.56
C ALA A 108 18.61 -28.82 -16.69
N GLU A 109 18.03 -30.01 -16.83
CA GLU A 109 17.04 -30.30 -17.88
C GLU A 109 15.74 -29.52 -17.66
N LEU A 110 15.44 -29.13 -16.42
CA LEU A 110 14.31 -28.28 -16.06
C LEU A 110 14.70 -26.79 -16.00
N ARG A 111 15.87 -26.49 -15.44
CA ARG A 111 16.34 -25.11 -15.23
C ARG A 111 16.62 -24.39 -16.55
N GLU A 112 17.43 -24.98 -17.43
CA GLU A 112 17.91 -24.28 -18.63
C GLU A 112 16.75 -23.87 -19.57
N PRO A 113 15.75 -24.74 -19.86
CA PRO A 113 14.59 -24.33 -20.65
C PRO A 113 13.74 -23.25 -19.97
N ALA A 114 13.63 -23.27 -18.63
CA ALA A 114 12.87 -22.26 -17.90
C ALA A 114 13.57 -20.88 -17.94
N LEU A 115 14.90 -20.85 -17.80
CA LEU A 115 15.69 -19.63 -17.96
C LEU A 115 15.60 -19.09 -19.38
N ALA A 116 15.71 -19.95 -20.40
CA ALA A 116 15.61 -19.53 -21.79
C ALA A 116 14.28 -18.84 -22.12
N LYS A 117 13.16 -19.31 -21.54
CA LYS A 117 11.85 -18.66 -21.67
C LYS A 117 11.83 -17.28 -21.00
N LEU A 118 12.41 -17.16 -19.80
CA LEU A 118 12.50 -15.88 -19.10
C LEU A 118 13.37 -14.88 -19.86
N ASP A 119 14.48 -15.33 -20.45
CA ASP A 119 15.37 -14.49 -21.24
C ASP A 119 14.67 -13.86 -22.45
N ILE A 120 13.69 -14.55 -23.06
CA ILE A 120 12.89 -13.98 -24.16
C ILE A 120 12.13 -12.74 -23.70
N LEU A 121 11.45 -12.84 -22.55
CA LEU A 121 10.67 -11.74 -22.00
C LEU A 121 11.56 -10.58 -21.53
N GLU A 122 12.68 -10.88 -20.88
CA GLU A 122 13.64 -9.86 -20.45
C GLU A 122 14.26 -9.11 -21.64
N ARG A 123 14.67 -9.83 -22.70
CA ARG A 123 15.13 -9.19 -23.94
C ARG A 123 14.02 -8.39 -24.61
N GLY A 124 12.77 -8.84 -24.57
CA GLY A 124 11.62 -8.09 -25.07
C GLY A 124 11.45 -6.75 -24.33
N ARG A 125 11.51 -6.77 -22.99
CA ARG A 125 11.52 -5.54 -22.15
C ARG A 125 12.70 -4.63 -22.51
N ASP A 126 13.89 -5.18 -22.67
CA ASP A 126 15.10 -4.41 -22.95
C ASP A 126 15.04 -3.77 -24.36
N ARG A 127 14.42 -4.43 -25.34
CA ARG A 127 14.10 -3.84 -26.66
C ARG A 127 13.14 -2.65 -26.55
N VAL A 128 12.08 -2.78 -25.74
CA VAL A 128 11.15 -1.68 -25.47
C VAL A 128 11.87 -0.48 -24.86
N GLN A 129 12.80 -0.72 -23.92
CA GLN A 129 13.62 0.34 -23.35
C GLN A 129 14.57 0.97 -24.38
N ALA A 130 15.18 0.16 -25.25
CA ALA A 130 16.14 0.61 -26.26
C ALA A 130 15.50 1.47 -27.36
N ALA A 131 14.23 1.23 -27.72
CA ALA A 131 13.49 2.04 -28.70
C ALA A 131 13.38 3.52 -28.31
N GLY A 132 13.44 3.84 -27.00
CA GLY A 132 13.52 5.21 -26.51
C GLY A 132 12.34 6.08 -26.96
N PHE A 133 12.63 7.07 -27.81
CA PHE A 133 11.63 8.03 -28.31
C PHE A 133 11.19 7.75 -29.77
N ASP A 134 11.70 6.70 -30.40
CA ASP A 134 11.24 6.30 -31.73
C ASP A 134 9.88 5.61 -31.62
N ALA A 135 8.84 6.26 -32.14
CA ALA A 135 7.47 5.79 -31.99
C ALA A 135 7.21 4.48 -32.75
N ASP A 136 7.83 4.30 -33.92
CA ASP A 136 7.62 3.12 -34.76
C ASP A 136 8.35 1.92 -34.14
N GLU A 137 9.62 2.08 -33.78
CA GLU A 137 10.38 1.04 -33.08
C GLU A 137 9.75 0.65 -31.73
N LEU A 138 9.21 1.64 -30.99
CA LEU A 138 8.55 1.38 -29.71
C LEU A 138 7.27 0.56 -29.90
N CYS A 139 6.45 0.89 -30.90
CA CYS A 139 5.24 0.13 -31.21
C CYS A 139 5.57 -1.30 -31.63
N GLU A 140 6.58 -1.49 -32.47
CA GLU A 140 7.05 -2.82 -32.89
C GLU A 140 7.58 -3.64 -31.70
N ALA A 141 8.40 -3.04 -30.84
CA ALA A 141 8.96 -3.71 -29.67
C ALA A 141 7.88 -4.12 -28.66
N LEU A 142 6.88 -3.27 -28.42
CA LEU A 142 5.73 -3.59 -27.56
C LEU A 142 4.92 -4.75 -28.14
N ALA A 143 4.57 -4.71 -29.42
CA ALA A 143 3.83 -5.77 -30.08
C ALA A 143 4.58 -7.11 -30.07
N ALA A 144 5.90 -7.08 -30.29
CA ALA A 144 6.75 -8.28 -30.22
C ALA A 144 6.77 -8.87 -28.81
N LEU A 145 6.93 -8.05 -27.77
CA LEU A 145 6.89 -8.51 -26.38
C LEU A 145 5.52 -9.12 -26.01
N GLU A 146 4.42 -8.51 -26.47
CA GLU A 146 3.07 -9.04 -26.25
C GLU A 146 2.87 -10.41 -26.93
N ALA A 147 3.38 -10.57 -28.16
CA ALA A 147 3.34 -11.84 -28.88
C ALA A 147 4.19 -12.93 -28.21
N ASP A 148 5.44 -12.61 -27.85
CA ASP A 148 6.35 -13.52 -27.14
C ASP A 148 5.72 -14.00 -25.82
N PHE A 149 5.08 -13.10 -25.07
CA PHE A 149 4.38 -13.46 -23.84
C PHE A 149 3.19 -14.38 -24.08
N ALA A 150 2.35 -14.08 -25.07
CA ALA A 150 1.18 -14.87 -25.38
C ALA A 150 1.56 -16.29 -25.84
N GLU A 151 2.63 -16.43 -26.63
CA GLU A 151 3.15 -17.72 -27.07
C GLU A 151 3.69 -18.54 -25.89
N LEU A 152 4.46 -17.91 -24.99
CA LEU A 152 5.10 -18.61 -23.86
C LEU A 152 4.14 -19.04 -22.75
N THR A 153 3.09 -18.25 -22.52
CA THR A 153 2.21 -18.40 -21.35
C THR A 153 0.81 -18.90 -21.69
N GLU A 154 0.44 -18.89 -22.97
CA GLU A 154 -0.92 -19.13 -23.45
C GLU A 154 -1.96 -18.18 -22.81
N ALA A 155 -1.51 -17.02 -22.31
CA ALA A 155 -2.32 -16.02 -21.64
C ALA A 155 -2.34 -14.69 -22.41
N SER A 156 -3.41 -13.89 -22.20
CA SER A 156 -3.50 -12.55 -22.79
C SER A 156 -2.38 -11.64 -22.25
N ALA A 157 -1.66 -10.98 -23.16
CA ALA A 157 -0.67 -9.96 -22.82
C ALA A 157 -1.29 -8.66 -22.28
N GLN A 158 -2.60 -8.47 -22.45
CA GLN A 158 -3.34 -7.32 -21.93
C GLN A 158 -4.46 -7.73 -20.98
N ARG A 159 -4.55 -7.03 -19.85
CA ARG A 159 -5.66 -7.18 -18.89
C ARG A 159 -6.92 -6.50 -19.41
N GLU A 160 -8.09 -7.07 -19.08
CA GLU A 160 -9.39 -6.51 -19.45
C GLU A 160 -9.62 -5.11 -18.85
N LYS A 161 -10.30 -4.23 -19.61
CA LYS A 161 -10.67 -2.90 -19.15
C LYS A 161 -11.78 -3.01 -18.09
N GLY A 162 -11.59 -2.41 -16.92
CA GLY A 162 -12.61 -2.39 -15.85
C GLY A 162 -12.69 -3.68 -15.04
N ALA A 163 -11.80 -4.66 -15.27
CA ALA A 163 -11.55 -5.72 -14.31
C ALA A 163 -11.12 -5.10 -12.97
N ARG A 164 -11.37 -5.80 -11.85
CA ARG A 164 -10.96 -5.39 -10.49
C ARG A 164 -9.43 -5.23 -10.33
N THR A 165 -8.66 -5.42 -11.40
CA THR A 165 -7.21 -5.28 -11.46
C THR A 165 -6.76 -3.83 -11.47
N ALA A 166 -5.66 -3.55 -10.76
CA ALA A 166 -4.99 -2.26 -10.65
C ALA A 166 -4.74 -1.56 -12.02
N PRO A 167 -4.61 -0.22 -12.06
CA PRO A 167 -4.19 0.49 -13.27
C PRO A 167 -2.78 0.03 -13.65
N ASN A 168 -2.68 -0.74 -14.74
CA ASN A 168 -1.49 -1.15 -15.50
C ASN A 168 -1.90 -2.41 -16.30
N ARG A 169 -2.36 -2.21 -17.53
CA ARG A 169 -2.97 -3.28 -18.33
C ARG A 169 -1.99 -4.01 -19.25
N ALA A 170 -0.86 -3.39 -19.56
CA ALA A 170 0.19 -3.94 -20.39
C ALA A 170 1.25 -4.70 -19.56
N LEU A 171 2.12 -5.43 -20.25
CA LEU A 171 3.21 -6.21 -19.64
C LEU A 171 4.30 -5.33 -19.01
N VAL A 172 4.49 -4.13 -19.55
CA VAL A 172 5.52 -3.17 -19.13
C VAL A 172 4.91 -1.79 -18.91
N TYR A 173 5.59 -0.97 -18.11
CA TYR A 173 5.32 0.44 -17.94
C TYR A 173 6.62 1.22 -18.06
N SER A 174 6.52 2.50 -18.42
CA SER A 174 7.67 3.40 -18.48
C SER A 174 7.59 4.43 -17.36
N ASP A 175 8.74 4.65 -16.73
CA ASP A 175 8.99 5.68 -15.73
C ASP A 175 10.27 6.39 -16.15
N CYS A 176 10.23 7.73 -16.21
CA CYS A 176 11.33 8.55 -16.71
C CYS A 176 11.78 9.56 -15.67
N ARG A 177 13.10 9.66 -15.48
CA ARG A 177 13.71 10.74 -14.71
C ARG A 177 14.09 11.89 -15.64
N ARG A 178 13.69 13.10 -15.31
CA ARG A 178 14.14 14.30 -16.02
C ARG A 178 15.63 14.52 -15.73
N SER A 179 16.43 14.83 -16.75
CA SER A 179 17.85 15.16 -16.63
C SER A 179 18.08 16.60 -16.12
N ALA A 180 17.32 17.02 -15.12
CA ALA A 180 17.39 18.36 -14.53
C ALA A 180 17.37 18.24 -13.01
N THR A 181 18.12 19.12 -12.36
CA THR A 181 18.11 19.28 -10.91
C THR A 181 17.44 20.61 -10.60
N ALA A 182 16.45 20.58 -9.70
CA ALA A 182 15.87 21.77 -9.12
C ALA A 182 16.34 21.89 -7.68
N THR A 183 16.77 23.09 -7.27
CA THR A 183 17.13 23.40 -5.89
C THR A 183 16.14 24.42 -5.37
N VAL A 184 15.57 24.15 -4.20
CA VAL A 184 14.60 25.03 -3.55
C VAL A 184 15.35 25.90 -2.53
N GLY A 185 15.37 27.21 -2.76
CA GLY A 185 16.00 28.18 -1.87
C GLY A 185 15.16 28.51 -0.63
N THR A 186 15.76 29.17 0.36
CA THR A 186 15.10 29.55 1.62
C THR A 186 13.87 30.44 1.42
N ALA A 187 13.89 31.34 0.42
CA ALA A 187 12.74 32.19 0.11
C ALA A 187 11.47 31.39 -0.18
N VAL A 188 11.59 30.27 -0.92
CA VAL A 188 10.45 29.38 -1.18
C VAL A 188 10.02 28.67 0.10
N LEU A 189 10.99 28.19 0.91
CA LEU A 189 10.69 27.51 2.18
C LEU A 189 9.96 28.41 3.18
N GLU A 190 10.37 29.68 3.29
CA GLU A 190 9.73 30.67 4.16
C GLU A 190 8.29 30.96 3.75
N GLN A 191 8.00 30.95 2.44
CA GLN A 191 6.65 31.15 1.92
C GLN A 191 5.74 29.92 2.06
N LEU A 192 6.27 28.75 2.41
CA LEU A 192 5.48 27.54 2.71
C LEU A 192 4.83 27.57 4.11
N THR A 193 5.17 28.55 4.95
CA THR A 193 4.66 28.67 6.33
C THR A 193 3.13 28.53 6.47
N PRO A 194 2.27 29.04 5.55
CA PRO A 194 0.81 28.85 5.67
C PRO A 194 0.36 27.39 5.60
N LEU A 195 1.18 26.48 5.09
CA LEU A 195 0.86 25.06 5.05
C LEU A 195 0.71 24.49 6.45
N GLU A 196 1.41 25.01 7.47
CA GLU A 196 1.30 24.55 8.86
C GLU A 196 -0.17 24.53 9.35
N LEU A 197 -0.97 25.52 8.95
CA LEU A 197 -2.38 25.60 9.28
C LEU A 197 -3.18 24.44 8.65
N CYS A 198 -2.85 24.11 7.40
CA CYS A 198 -3.42 22.97 6.70
C CYS A 198 -2.97 21.64 7.33
N LEU A 199 -1.70 21.53 7.72
CA LEU A 199 -1.16 20.35 8.39
C LEU A 199 -1.85 20.10 9.74
N THR A 200 -2.14 21.16 10.49
CA THR A 200 -2.88 21.09 11.75
C THR A 200 -4.31 20.56 11.53
N GLY A 201 -5.02 21.07 10.52
CA GLY A 201 -6.34 20.57 10.15
C GLY A 201 -6.33 19.11 9.64
N ALA A 202 -5.31 18.74 8.86
CA ALA A 202 -5.14 17.37 8.37
C ALA A 202 -4.86 16.39 9.52
N ARG A 203 -4.02 16.79 10.49
CA ARG A 203 -3.77 16.00 11.71
C ARG A 203 -5.06 15.75 12.49
N TRP A 204 -5.85 16.79 12.73
CA TRP A 204 -7.16 16.66 13.38
C TRP A 204 -8.06 15.65 12.65
N MET A 205 -8.14 15.71 11.32
CA MET A 205 -8.93 14.77 10.52
C MET A 205 -8.45 13.33 10.70
N THR A 206 -7.14 13.08 10.67
CA THR A 206 -6.59 11.74 10.88
C THR A 206 -6.81 11.21 12.29
N ASN A 207 -6.71 12.07 13.31
CA ASN A 207 -6.95 11.71 14.69
C ASN A 207 -8.41 11.29 14.92
N ARG A 208 -9.37 12.11 14.45
CA ARG A 208 -10.80 11.77 14.54
C ARG A 208 -11.13 10.46 13.84
N PHE A 209 -10.52 10.22 12.68
CA PHE A 209 -10.72 8.97 11.96
C PHE A 209 -10.10 7.77 12.70
N ALA A 210 -8.91 7.93 13.28
CA ALA A 210 -8.26 6.91 14.09
C ALA A 210 -9.06 6.56 15.34
N GLU A 211 -9.60 7.55 16.05
CA GLU A 211 -10.48 7.34 17.21
C GLU A 211 -11.74 6.56 16.82
N THR A 212 -12.39 6.96 15.72
CA THR A 212 -13.61 6.30 15.24
C THR A 212 -13.34 4.85 14.83
N VAL A 213 -12.33 4.62 14.00
CA VAL A 213 -11.96 3.27 13.54
C VAL A 213 -11.49 2.41 14.72
N GLY A 214 -10.69 2.96 15.63
CA GLY A 214 -10.22 2.27 16.83
C GLY A 214 -11.38 1.79 17.71
N GLY A 215 -12.40 2.62 17.90
CA GLY A 215 -13.63 2.23 18.59
C GLY A 215 -14.35 1.06 17.91
N ARG A 216 -14.54 1.11 16.58
CA ARG A 216 -15.18 0.03 15.81
C ARG A 216 -14.42 -1.29 15.86
N ILE A 217 -13.08 -1.22 15.78
CA ILE A 217 -12.22 -2.41 15.89
C ILE A 217 -12.29 -2.98 17.31
N LYS A 218 -12.35 -2.12 18.34
CA LYS A 218 -12.53 -2.56 19.73
C LYS A 218 -13.85 -3.30 19.93
N GLU A 219 -14.96 -2.81 19.38
CA GLU A 219 -16.24 -3.53 19.42
C GLU A 219 -16.15 -4.92 18.74
N ALA A 220 -15.41 -5.03 17.62
CA ALA A 220 -15.18 -6.30 16.95
C ALA A 220 -14.34 -7.27 17.80
N TYR A 221 -13.31 -6.75 18.45
CA TYR A 221 -12.48 -7.51 19.39
C TYR A 221 -13.28 -8.00 20.60
N GLU A 222 -14.15 -7.17 21.18
CA GLU A 222 -15.00 -7.55 22.32
C GLU A 222 -15.99 -8.68 21.94
N ARG A 223 -16.59 -8.60 20.74
CA ARG A 223 -17.43 -9.69 20.21
C ARG A 223 -16.66 -11.00 20.06
N LEU A 224 -15.40 -10.93 19.61
CA LEU A 224 -14.51 -12.09 19.48
C LEU A 224 -14.14 -12.67 20.85
N ARG A 225 -13.75 -11.82 21.80
CA ARG A 225 -13.41 -12.22 23.18
C ARG A 225 -14.56 -12.91 23.89
N ALA A 226 -15.81 -12.51 23.62
CA ALA A 226 -16.98 -13.15 24.22
C ALA A 226 -17.18 -14.61 23.78
N ARG A 227 -16.56 -15.04 22.67
CA ARG A 227 -16.70 -16.40 22.09
C ARG A 227 -15.37 -17.17 22.01
N GLN A 228 -14.25 -16.53 22.30
CA GLN A 228 -12.90 -17.09 22.19
C GLN A 228 -12.02 -16.57 23.32
N ASP A 229 -11.33 -17.47 24.02
CA ASP A 229 -10.39 -17.10 25.09
C ASP A 229 -9.18 -16.33 24.56
N ARG A 230 -8.82 -16.54 23.29
CA ARG A 230 -7.69 -15.93 22.60
C ARG A 230 -8.15 -15.36 21.27
N VAL A 231 -7.78 -14.12 20.98
CA VAL A 231 -8.09 -13.46 19.71
C VAL A 231 -6.81 -13.27 18.91
N ASP A 232 -6.66 -14.03 17.82
CA ASP A 232 -5.61 -13.79 16.84
C ASP A 232 -5.99 -12.65 15.89
N LEU A 233 -4.97 -12.02 15.30
CA LEU A 233 -5.14 -10.89 14.39
C LEU A 233 -5.90 -11.29 13.13
N GLY A 234 -5.72 -12.52 12.64
CA GLY A 234 -6.46 -13.04 11.48
C GLY A 234 -7.96 -13.03 11.75
N SER A 235 -8.39 -13.58 12.87
CA SER A 235 -9.80 -13.60 13.28
C SER A 235 -10.38 -12.19 13.44
N LEU A 236 -9.63 -11.26 14.04
CA LEU A 236 -10.06 -9.86 14.16
C LEU A 236 -10.15 -9.15 12.81
N TRP A 237 -9.17 -9.35 11.93
CA TRP A 237 -9.18 -8.78 10.59
C TRP A 237 -10.44 -9.19 9.82
N PHE A 238 -10.83 -10.47 9.89
CA PHE A 238 -12.05 -10.98 9.26
C PHE A 238 -13.33 -10.34 9.82
N GLU A 239 -13.42 -10.14 11.13
CA GLU A 239 -14.57 -9.44 11.77
C GLU A 239 -14.65 -7.95 11.38
N CYS A 240 -13.55 -7.37 10.94
CA CYS A 240 -13.47 -5.99 10.46
C CYS A 240 -13.67 -5.86 8.95
N LEU A 241 -13.94 -6.94 8.21
CA LEU A 241 -14.17 -6.86 6.76
C LEU A 241 -15.56 -6.27 6.43
N PRO A 242 -15.68 -5.41 5.39
CA PRO A 242 -14.60 -4.89 4.56
C PRO A 242 -13.72 -3.88 5.33
N ALA A 243 -12.40 -4.03 5.24
CA ALA A 243 -11.47 -3.24 6.04
C ALA A 243 -11.51 -1.73 5.74
N PRO A 244 -11.29 -0.86 6.74
CA PRO A 244 -11.09 -1.19 8.16
C PRO A 244 -12.39 -1.54 8.91
N HIS A 245 -13.55 -1.17 8.34
CA HIS A 245 -14.89 -1.64 8.69
C HIS A 245 -15.89 -1.15 7.62
N SER A 246 -17.10 -1.75 7.61
CA SER A 246 -18.16 -1.49 6.62
C SER A 246 -18.59 -0.02 6.51
N GLU A 247 -18.68 0.68 7.63
CA GLU A 247 -19.14 2.08 7.70
C GLU A 247 -18.02 3.13 7.50
N SER A 248 -16.78 2.70 7.19
CA SER A 248 -15.61 3.58 7.16
C SER A 248 -15.71 4.76 6.19
N ILE A 249 -16.44 4.58 5.07
CA ILE A 249 -16.71 5.66 4.10
C ILE A 249 -17.63 6.71 4.72
N ALA A 250 -18.74 6.29 5.32
CA ALA A 250 -19.70 7.21 5.95
C ALA A 250 -19.07 7.97 7.12
N ASP A 251 -18.20 7.30 7.88
CA ASP A 251 -17.48 7.92 8.99
C ASP A 251 -16.49 8.98 8.52
N ILE A 252 -15.69 8.73 7.48
CA ILE A 252 -14.79 9.76 6.93
C ILE A 252 -15.57 10.89 6.23
N ASP A 253 -16.70 10.61 5.58
CA ASP A 253 -17.55 11.64 4.97
C ASP A 253 -18.06 12.63 6.04
N ARG A 254 -18.47 12.12 7.21
CA ARG A 254 -18.92 12.94 8.35
C ARG A 254 -17.79 13.81 8.90
N ILE A 255 -16.62 13.22 9.12
CA ILE A 255 -15.42 13.96 9.60
C ILE A 255 -15.00 15.02 8.59
N GLN A 256 -15.05 14.71 7.29
CA GLN A 256 -14.74 15.66 6.23
C GLN A 256 -15.76 16.82 6.18
N ALA A 257 -17.04 16.55 6.40
CA ALA A 257 -18.06 17.60 6.49
C ALA A 257 -17.79 18.54 7.68
N GLU A 258 -17.44 17.98 8.84
CA GLU A 258 -17.06 18.76 10.02
C GLU A 258 -15.79 19.58 9.80
N LEU A 259 -14.77 19.00 9.14
CA LEU A 259 -13.56 19.70 8.73
C LEU A 259 -13.91 20.95 7.90
N ARG A 260 -14.79 20.79 6.90
CA ARG A 260 -15.24 21.89 6.03
C ARG A 260 -16.01 22.95 6.81
N GLU A 261 -16.87 22.56 7.75
CA GLU A 261 -17.62 23.50 8.57
C GLU A 261 -16.71 24.34 9.47
N ARG A 262 -15.71 23.70 10.11
CA ARG A 262 -14.71 24.40 10.92
C ARG A 262 -13.89 25.38 10.05
N TRP A 263 -13.42 24.95 8.88
CA TRP A 263 -12.72 25.84 7.95
C TRP A 263 -13.59 26.96 7.41
N ALA A 264 -14.86 26.71 7.09
CA ALA A 264 -15.78 27.74 6.60
C ALA A 264 -15.96 28.88 7.62
N ARG A 265 -16.00 28.55 8.93
CA ARG A 265 -16.04 29.54 10.01
C ARG A 265 -14.76 30.38 10.10
N ILE A 266 -13.60 29.75 9.94
CA ILE A 266 -12.29 30.45 9.99
C ILE A 266 -12.11 31.34 8.75
N ILE A 267 -12.42 30.82 7.56
CA ILE A 267 -12.30 31.55 6.30
C ILE A 267 -13.29 32.71 6.24
N ASN A 268 -14.51 32.49 6.77
CA ASN A 268 -15.59 33.47 6.85
C ASN A 268 -15.78 34.25 5.54
N ALA A 269 -15.84 33.53 4.42
CA ALA A 269 -15.88 34.12 3.09
C ALA A 269 -17.19 34.92 2.89
N PRO A 270 -17.14 36.19 2.43
CA PRO A 270 -18.34 36.92 2.08
C PRO A 270 -19.15 36.20 0.99
N ALA A 271 -20.48 36.30 1.06
CA ALA A 271 -21.35 35.70 0.06
C ALA A 271 -21.00 36.21 -1.36
N GLY A 272 -20.81 35.27 -2.30
CA GLY A 272 -20.46 35.58 -3.69
C GLY A 272 -19.00 36.03 -3.91
N ALA A 273 -18.15 36.02 -2.89
CA ALA A 273 -16.73 36.32 -3.06
C ALA A 273 -16.09 35.35 -4.06
N ARG A 274 -15.26 35.89 -4.94
CA ARG A 274 -14.44 35.10 -5.88
C ARG A 274 -13.05 34.79 -5.35
N ARG A 275 -12.53 35.68 -4.50
CA ARG A 275 -11.20 35.63 -3.93
C ARG A 275 -11.30 36.03 -2.47
N VAL A 276 -10.66 35.25 -1.62
CA VAL A 276 -10.51 35.51 -0.18
C VAL A 276 -9.02 35.50 0.10
N ARG A 277 -8.52 36.54 0.76
CA ARG A 277 -7.13 36.62 1.21
C ARG A 277 -7.11 36.74 2.71
N LEU A 278 -6.34 35.88 3.35
CA LEU A 278 -6.19 35.80 4.80
C LEU A 278 -4.71 35.97 5.14
N SER A 279 -4.45 36.50 6.33
CA SER A 279 -3.14 36.49 6.98
C SER A 279 -3.05 35.20 7.80
N SER A 280 -1.94 34.44 7.70
CA SER A 280 -1.75 33.26 8.55
C SER A 280 -1.73 33.62 10.03
N ALA A 281 -1.12 34.75 10.38
CA ALA A 281 -1.06 35.26 11.74
C ALA A 281 -2.45 35.60 12.30
N ASP A 282 -3.36 36.12 11.48
CA ASP A 282 -4.69 36.54 11.92
C ASP A 282 -5.63 35.35 12.21
N ILE A 283 -5.35 34.20 11.58
CA ILE A 283 -6.19 32.99 11.71
C ILE A 283 -5.52 31.88 12.52
N ALA A 284 -4.25 32.02 12.92
CA ALA A 284 -3.48 31.00 13.62
C ALA A 284 -4.18 30.52 14.91
N ASP A 285 -4.62 31.44 15.76
CA ASP A 285 -5.31 31.11 17.01
C ASP A 285 -6.63 30.37 16.77
N GLN A 286 -7.39 30.77 15.74
CA GLN A 286 -8.65 30.13 15.39
C GLN A 286 -8.43 28.71 14.84
N VAL A 287 -7.38 28.52 14.04
CA VAL A 287 -6.98 27.19 13.54
C VAL A 287 -6.54 26.31 14.71
N GLN A 288 -5.75 26.86 15.64
CA GLN A 288 -5.29 26.13 16.81
C GLN A 288 -6.43 25.77 17.75
N GLU A 289 -7.40 26.66 17.98
CA GLU A 289 -8.60 26.35 18.76
C GLU A 289 -9.46 25.28 18.06
N ALA A 290 -9.62 25.39 16.74
CA ALA A 290 -10.46 24.48 15.97
C ALA A 290 -9.83 23.11 15.74
N PHE A 291 -8.51 22.99 15.67
CA PHE A 291 -7.84 21.75 15.21
C PHE A 291 -6.63 21.35 16.05
N GLY A 292 -6.18 22.20 16.96
CA GLY A 292 -4.94 22.01 17.70
C GLY A 292 -5.02 20.86 18.70
N GLU A 293 -4.40 19.73 18.33
CA GLU A 293 -4.26 18.58 19.20
C GLU A 293 -2.98 17.78 18.90
N PRO A 294 -2.44 17.02 19.89
CA PRO A 294 -1.33 16.13 19.64
C PRO A 294 -1.72 15.04 18.63
N GLY A 295 -0.75 14.57 17.84
CA GLY A 295 -0.96 13.45 16.92
C GLY A 295 -1.24 12.15 17.68
N ARG A 296 -2.37 11.51 17.37
CA ARG A 296 -2.85 10.24 17.96
C ARG A 296 -3.27 9.22 16.90
N GLY A 297 -3.01 9.51 15.63
CA GLY A 297 -3.27 8.60 14.52
C GLY A 297 -2.34 7.38 14.49
N TRP A 298 -2.40 6.62 13.40
CA TRP A 298 -1.47 5.53 13.11
C TRP A 298 -0.13 6.06 12.60
N SER A 299 0.90 5.22 12.54
CA SER A 299 2.25 5.58 12.13
C SER A 299 2.34 6.45 10.87
N LEU A 300 1.63 6.08 9.79
CA LEU A 300 1.65 6.84 8.53
C LEU A 300 0.91 8.18 8.60
N ALA A 301 -0.01 8.40 9.55
CA ALA A 301 -0.71 9.67 9.72
C ALA A 301 0.21 10.85 10.04
N ARG A 302 1.45 10.58 10.44
CA ARG A 302 2.51 11.60 10.58
C ARG A 302 2.84 12.29 9.26
N TYR A 303 2.74 11.57 8.14
CA TYR A 303 3.11 12.10 6.84
C TYR A 303 1.94 12.83 6.20
N ILE A 304 2.24 14.05 5.79
CA ILE A 304 1.37 14.87 4.95
C ILE A 304 2.25 15.36 3.81
N SER A 305 1.90 14.98 2.59
CA SER A 305 2.68 15.25 1.38
C SER A 305 1.94 16.26 0.50
N PRO A 306 2.24 17.57 0.63
CA PRO A 306 1.66 18.61 -0.20
C PRO A 306 2.32 18.67 -1.59
N ASP A 307 1.50 18.74 -2.63
CA ASP A 307 1.96 19.10 -3.97
C ASP A 307 1.94 20.62 -4.08
N VAL A 308 3.11 21.25 -4.21
CA VAL A 308 3.21 22.71 -4.31
C VAL A 308 3.75 23.10 -5.68
N MET A 309 3.02 23.98 -6.36
CA MET A 309 3.43 24.59 -7.61
C MET A 309 4.00 25.99 -7.33
N VAL A 310 5.14 26.31 -7.94
CA VAL A 310 5.72 27.66 -7.95
C VAL A 310 5.32 28.34 -9.25
N ILE A 311 4.72 29.52 -9.14
CA ILE A 311 4.35 30.35 -10.29
C ILE A 311 5.18 31.63 -10.25
N ALA A 312 6.04 31.81 -11.25
CA ALA A 312 6.88 32.98 -11.44
C ALA A 312 7.08 33.21 -12.95
N ASP A 313 7.42 34.44 -13.33
CA ASP A 313 7.73 34.78 -14.72
C ASP A 313 9.05 34.15 -15.18
N ASP A 314 10.05 34.16 -14.31
CA ASP A 314 11.39 33.59 -14.51
C ASP A 314 12.08 33.23 -13.18
N LEU A 315 13.32 32.73 -13.26
CA LEU A 315 14.11 32.37 -12.08
C LEU A 315 14.49 33.58 -11.23
N ASP A 316 14.82 34.71 -11.86
CA ASP A 316 15.24 35.92 -11.16
C ASP A 316 14.08 36.46 -10.30
N ALA A 317 12.83 36.32 -10.76
CA ALA A 317 11.63 36.63 -9.98
C ALA A 317 11.53 35.75 -8.73
N VAL A 318 11.84 34.45 -8.84
CA VAL A 318 11.88 33.56 -7.67
C VAL A 318 12.92 34.03 -6.65
N GLU A 319 14.11 34.39 -7.11
CA GLU A 319 15.20 34.89 -6.25
C GLU A 319 14.86 36.21 -5.57
N ARG A 320 14.09 37.08 -6.23
CA ARG A 320 13.55 38.33 -5.65
C ARG A 320 12.35 38.12 -4.72
N GLY A 321 11.84 36.90 -4.57
CA GLY A 321 10.63 36.61 -3.80
C GLY A 321 9.33 36.93 -4.53
N GLU A 322 9.39 37.24 -5.82
CA GLU A 322 8.28 37.62 -6.70
C GLU A 322 7.63 36.38 -7.33
N PHE A 323 7.04 35.53 -6.49
CA PHE A 323 6.35 34.31 -6.94
C PHE A 323 5.08 34.05 -6.12
N GLU A 324 4.19 33.22 -6.67
CA GLU A 324 3.06 32.66 -5.93
C GLU A 324 3.27 31.16 -5.72
N LEU A 325 2.87 30.68 -4.55
CA LEU A 325 2.76 29.24 -4.29
C LEU A 325 1.31 28.81 -4.46
N VAL A 326 1.10 27.66 -5.09
CA VAL A 326 -0.24 27.09 -5.25
C VAL A 326 -0.23 25.65 -4.80
N LEU A 327 -1.02 25.36 -3.76
CA LEU A 327 -1.27 24.01 -3.30
C LEU A 327 -2.10 23.27 -4.37
N GLY A 328 -1.49 22.27 -5.00
CA GLY A 328 -2.11 21.30 -5.89
C GLY A 328 -3.09 20.42 -5.14
N GLU A 329 -2.54 19.39 -4.51
CA GLU A 329 -3.21 18.40 -3.68
C GLU A 329 -2.49 18.29 -2.33
N LEU A 330 -3.17 17.73 -1.34
CA LEU A 330 -2.60 17.46 -0.02
C LEU A 330 -2.87 16.00 0.31
N HIS A 331 -1.89 15.14 0.06
CA HIS A 331 -2.01 13.72 0.38
C HIS A 331 -1.75 13.50 1.87
N VAL A 332 -2.79 13.04 2.57
CA VAL A 332 -2.74 12.85 4.03
C VAL A 332 -2.48 11.38 4.38
N ALA A 333 -1.69 11.17 5.43
CA ALA A 333 -1.32 9.85 5.94
C ALA A 333 -0.55 8.98 4.94
N MET A 334 0.31 9.61 4.15
CA MET A 334 1.14 8.97 3.13
C MET A 334 2.43 9.75 2.90
N ASN A 335 3.56 9.05 2.87
CA ASN A 335 4.80 9.56 2.30
C ASN A 335 4.80 9.23 0.80
N THR A 336 4.58 10.23 -0.06
CA THR A 336 4.50 10.01 -1.51
C THR A 336 5.84 9.61 -2.11
N LEU A 337 6.96 10.09 -1.56
CA LEU A 337 8.32 9.67 -1.96
C LEU A 337 8.59 8.20 -1.65
N GLY A 338 7.78 7.59 -0.79
CA GLY A 338 7.88 6.17 -0.48
C GLY A 338 7.33 5.24 -1.55
N ALA A 339 6.69 5.76 -2.60
CA ALA A 339 6.22 4.96 -3.73
C ALA A 339 7.38 4.42 -4.57
N SER A 340 7.23 3.19 -5.08
CA SER A 340 8.24 2.46 -5.85
C SER A 340 8.77 3.26 -7.05
N LEU A 341 7.92 4.05 -7.71
CA LEU A 341 8.32 4.91 -8.82
C LEU A 341 9.38 5.93 -8.41
N PHE A 342 9.33 6.48 -7.20
CA PHE A 342 10.34 7.43 -6.72
C PHE A 342 11.55 6.69 -6.17
N VAL A 343 11.32 5.68 -5.32
CA VAL A 343 12.38 4.94 -4.62
C VAL A 343 13.35 4.28 -5.61
N HIS A 344 12.85 3.56 -6.61
CA HIS A 344 13.72 2.83 -7.56
C HIS A 344 14.35 3.71 -8.64
N GLN A 345 13.93 4.98 -8.74
CA GLN A 345 14.56 5.96 -9.63
C GLN A 345 15.48 6.94 -8.87
N HIS A 346 15.51 6.86 -7.54
CA HIS A 346 16.34 7.75 -6.73
C HIS A 346 17.82 7.41 -6.96
N PRO A 347 18.69 8.42 -7.20
CA PRO A 347 20.13 8.17 -7.38
C PRO A 347 20.79 7.61 -6.11
N ASP A 348 20.22 7.90 -4.93
CA ASP A 348 20.65 7.37 -3.65
C ASP A 348 19.44 6.85 -2.85
N MET A 349 19.06 5.60 -3.08
CA MET A 349 17.94 4.98 -2.34
C MET A 349 18.20 4.95 -0.81
N GLN A 350 19.46 4.91 -0.39
CA GLN A 350 19.81 4.82 1.04
C GLN A 350 19.48 6.12 1.77
N GLU A 351 19.65 7.28 1.12
CA GLU A 351 19.23 8.58 1.67
C GLU A 351 17.74 8.56 2.07
N LEU A 352 16.85 8.06 1.20
CA LEU A 352 15.42 7.97 1.51
C LEU A 352 15.13 7.03 2.69
N ILE A 353 15.91 5.95 2.82
CA ILE A 353 15.81 4.99 3.93
C ILE A 353 16.30 5.61 5.24
N ASP A 354 17.36 6.41 5.19
CA ASP A 354 17.93 7.10 6.35
C ASP A 354 16.98 8.20 6.85
N GLU A 355 16.36 8.98 5.94
CA GLU A 355 15.30 9.93 6.29
C GLU A 355 14.10 9.24 6.95
N THR A 356 13.69 8.10 6.41
CA THR A 356 12.64 7.26 7.05
C THR A 356 13.07 6.77 8.43
N THR A 357 14.36 6.55 8.65
CA THR A 357 14.92 6.14 9.95
C THR A 357 14.92 7.26 10.97
N THR A 358 15.16 8.50 10.54
CA THR A 358 14.96 9.68 11.39
C THR A 358 13.50 9.82 11.83
N ASP A 359 12.54 9.60 10.92
CA ASP A 359 11.11 9.66 11.24
C ASP A 359 10.62 8.53 12.15
N PHE A 360 11.21 7.34 12.00
CA PHE A 360 10.88 6.14 12.77
C PHE A 360 12.14 5.54 13.39
N PRO A 361 12.58 6.03 14.57
CA PRO A 361 13.78 5.53 15.24
C PRO A 361 13.69 4.05 15.64
N GLY A 362 12.47 3.50 15.76
CA GLY A 362 12.20 2.09 16.02
C GLY A 362 11.62 1.33 14.82
N PRO A 363 11.50 0.00 14.93
CA PRO A 363 10.77 -0.83 13.99
C PRO A 363 9.32 -0.35 13.78
N ARG A 364 8.82 -0.47 12.55
CA ARG A 364 7.39 -0.32 12.21
C ARG A 364 6.75 -1.70 12.04
N LEU A 365 5.43 -1.77 12.17
CA LEU A 365 4.64 -2.91 11.73
C LEU A 365 3.85 -2.51 10.48
N MET A 366 4.18 -3.13 9.35
CA MET A 366 3.57 -2.81 8.05
C MET A 366 2.65 -3.95 7.60
N PRO A 367 1.41 -3.67 7.18
CA PRO A 367 0.55 -4.70 6.65
C PRO A 367 0.99 -5.10 5.24
N MET A 368 1.02 -6.40 4.96
CA MET A 368 1.21 -6.87 3.60
C MET A 368 0.06 -6.42 2.71
N LEU A 369 0.43 -6.08 1.48
CA LEU A 369 -0.51 -5.63 0.46
C LEU A 369 -0.83 -6.78 -0.49
N PRO A 370 -2.09 -6.93 -0.91
CA PRO A 370 -2.43 -7.99 -1.86
C PRO A 370 -1.76 -7.75 -3.22
N LYS A 371 -1.44 -8.86 -3.92
CA LYS A 371 -0.74 -8.83 -5.21
C LYS A 371 -1.61 -8.22 -6.30
N GLU A 372 -2.91 -8.51 -6.21
CA GLU A 372 -3.94 -7.96 -7.06
C GLU A 372 -5.07 -7.37 -6.22
N LEU A 373 -5.74 -6.40 -6.81
CA LEU A 373 -6.54 -5.43 -6.09
C LEU A 373 -8.04 -5.69 -6.23
N PRO A 374 -8.82 -5.03 -5.36
CA PRO A 374 -9.63 -3.91 -5.85
C PRO A 374 -9.19 -2.51 -5.36
N LEU A 375 -8.07 -2.35 -4.64
CA LEU A 375 -7.49 -1.04 -4.33
C LEU A 375 -6.92 -0.31 -5.57
N LYS A 376 -6.65 0.99 -5.43
CA LYS A 376 -6.16 1.90 -6.49
C LYS A 376 -4.63 1.83 -6.74
N TRP A 377 -3.91 0.89 -6.13
CA TRP A 377 -2.44 0.93 -6.07
C TRP A 377 -1.85 0.19 -7.27
N SER A 378 -1.17 0.90 -8.16
CA SER A 378 -0.41 0.25 -9.22
C SER A 378 0.89 -0.32 -8.66
N THR A 379 1.60 -1.15 -9.43
CA THR A 379 2.97 -1.54 -9.09
C THR A 379 3.87 -0.32 -8.84
N ARG A 380 3.58 0.82 -9.48
CA ARG A 380 4.33 2.09 -9.39
C ARG A 380 4.08 2.85 -8.08
N SER A 381 2.93 2.66 -7.45
CA SER A 381 2.57 3.36 -6.20
C SER A 381 2.65 2.47 -4.95
N ARG A 382 3.20 1.25 -5.09
CA ARG A 382 3.49 0.40 -3.94
C ARG A 382 4.55 1.06 -3.04
N PRO A 383 4.40 1.05 -1.71
CA PRO A 383 5.44 1.46 -0.79
C PRO A 383 6.69 0.60 -0.99
N SER A 384 7.86 1.23 -1.01
CA SER A 384 9.14 0.56 -1.25
C SER A 384 10.28 1.05 -0.35
N LEU A 385 9.96 1.85 0.68
CA LEU A 385 10.91 2.23 1.75
C LEU A 385 11.02 1.10 2.77
N ASP A 386 11.60 0.00 2.31
CA ASP A 386 11.78 -1.23 3.05
C ASP A 386 13.03 -1.18 3.94
N ARG A 387 12.82 -1.19 5.26
CA ARG A 387 13.92 -1.22 6.23
C ARG A 387 14.06 -2.63 6.84
N PRO A 388 15.28 -3.16 7.02
CA PRO A 388 15.49 -4.50 7.59
C PRO A 388 14.93 -4.69 9.00
N GLN A 389 14.84 -3.62 9.79
CA GLN A 389 14.31 -3.64 11.14
C GLN A 389 12.77 -3.68 11.20
N ASP A 390 12.08 -3.32 10.12
CA ASP A 390 10.61 -3.27 10.08
C ASP A 390 9.99 -4.66 9.94
N TYR A 391 8.84 -4.84 10.57
CA TYR A 391 8.04 -6.05 10.51
C TYR A 391 6.98 -5.94 9.42
N TYR A 392 6.69 -7.08 8.79
CA TYR A 392 5.56 -7.23 7.89
C TYR A 392 4.57 -8.23 8.45
N VAL A 393 3.28 -7.89 8.44
CA VAL A 393 2.22 -8.82 8.84
C VAL A 393 1.37 -9.24 7.65
N ALA A 394 1.35 -10.54 7.38
CA ALA A 394 0.57 -11.15 6.32
C ALA A 394 -0.91 -11.25 6.74
N ILE A 395 -1.68 -10.21 6.43
CA ILE A 395 -3.15 -10.09 6.62
C ILE A 395 -3.96 -10.41 5.35
N VAL A 396 -3.24 -10.77 4.29
CA VAL A 396 -3.71 -11.22 2.98
C VAL A 396 -2.79 -12.40 2.58
N ASP A 397 -2.94 -12.95 1.38
CA ASP A 397 -1.94 -13.87 0.83
C ASP A 397 -0.53 -13.26 0.98
N GLN A 398 0.46 -14.07 1.35
CA GLN A 398 1.79 -13.55 1.63
C GLN A 398 2.45 -13.14 0.30
N THR A 399 2.57 -11.84 0.08
CA THR A 399 3.05 -11.24 -1.18
C THR A 399 4.50 -10.77 -1.14
N ALA A 400 5.12 -10.76 0.04
CA ALA A 400 6.53 -10.44 0.17
C ALA A 400 7.42 -11.62 -0.25
N ASP A 401 8.71 -11.32 -0.43
CA ASP A 401 9.76 -12.33 -0.53
C ASP A 401 9.67 -13.31 0.67
N PRO A 402 9.58 -14.64 0.44
CA PRO A 402 9.64 -15.62 1.52
C PRO A 402 10.85 -15.48 2.44
N ASN A 403 11.98 -15.05 1.90
CA ASN A 403 13.23 -14.90 2.66
C ASN A 403 13.29 -13.60 3.46
N ARG A 404 12.27 -12.74 3.34
CA ARG A 404 12.25 -11.46 4.06
C ARG A 404 12.18 -11.74 5.57
N PRO A 405 13.18 -11.30 6.37
CA PRO A 405 13.14 -11.45 7.82
C PRO A 405 11.97 -10.64 8.40
N ARG A 406 11.56 -10.98 9.63
CA ARG A 406 10.51 -10.24 10.38
C ARG A 406 9.15 -10.20 9.67
N THR A 407 8.88 -11.19 8.82
CA THR A 407 7.57 -11.45 8.25
C THR A 407 6.79 -12.39 9.17
N VAL A 408 5.64 -11.95 9.66
CA VAL A 408 4.77 -12.73 10.55
C VAL A 408 3.40 -12.96 9.92
N ARG A 409 2.79 -14.09 10.22
CA ARG A 409 1.45 -14.45 9.74
C ARG A 409 0.42 -13.93 10.73
N CYS A 410 -0.69 -13.35 10.27
CA CYS A 410 -1.71 -12.81 11.17
C CYS A 410 -2.32 -13.87 12.10
N GLY A 411 -2.37 -15.15 11.70
CA GLY A 411 -2.82 -16.25 12.57
C GLY A 411 -1.90 -16.51 13.78
N ASP A 412 -0.64 -16.05 13.74
CA ASP A 412 0.32 -16.19 14.84
C ASP A 412 0.37 -14.96 15.74
N VAL A 413 -0.22 -13.84 15.31
CA VAL A 413 -0.19 -12.57 16.05
C VAL A 413 -1.36 -12.53 17.04
N LEU A 414 -1.05 -12.32 18.31
CA LEU A 414 -2.06 -12.15 19.36
C LEU A 414 -2.53 -10.70 19.41
N VAL A 415 -3.82 -10.49 19.61
CA VAL A 415 -4.38 -9.17 19.92
C VAL A 415 -4.73 -9.09 21.40
N GLU A 416 -4.20 -8.08 22.08
CA GLU A 416 -4.46 -7.82 23.50
C GLU A 416 -4.85 -6.37 23.72
N GLU A 417 -5.67 -6.13 24.74
CA GLU A 417 -5.90 -4.79 25.25
C GLU A 417 -4.86 -4.49 26.35
N ARG A 418 -4.15 -3.38 26.21
CA ARG A 418 -3.18 -2.85 27.19
C ARG A 418 -3.42 -1.36 27.34
N ASP A 419 -3.62 -0.90 28.57
CA ASP A 419 -3.89 0.51 28.91
C ASP A 419 -5.05 1.12 28.08
N GLY A 420 -6.09 0.33 27.83
CA GLY A 420 -7.28 0.74 27.07
C GLY A 420 -7.09 0.81 25.55
N GLN A 421 -5.92 0.40 25.04
CA GLN A 421 -5.62 0.34 23.61
C GLN A 421 -5.38 -1.10 23.15
N LEU A 422 -5.83 -1.43 21.95
CA LEU A 422 -5.50 -2.71 21.34
C LEU A 422 -4.08 -2.71 20.78
N LYS A 423 -3.34 -3.77 21.06
CA LYS A 423 -1.96 -3.98 20.61
C LYS A 423 -1.83 -5.32 19.87
N ALA A 424 -0.98 -5.34 18.86
CA ALA A 424 -0.55 -6.56 18.18
C ALA A 424 0.73 -7.08 18.85
N LEU A 425 0.66 -8.26 19.45
CA LEU A 425 1.78 -8.97 20.05
C LEU A 425 2.29 -10.02 19.07
N LEU A 426 3.53 -9.84 18.59
CA LEU A 426 4.18 -10.73 17.66
C LEU A 426 4.76 -11.96 18.37
N PRO A 427 5.05 -13.06 17.65
CA PRO A 427 5.62 -14.28 18.25
C PRO A 427 6.96 -14.08 18.96
N ASP A 428 7.75 -13.09 18.56
CA ASP A 428 9.04 -12.74 19.18
C ASP A 428 8.90 -11.85 20.43
N GLY A 429 7.67 -11.53 20.83
CA GLY A 429 7.36 -10.67 21.97
C GLY A 429 7.29 -9.17 21.64
N SER A 430 7.57 -8.76 20.40
CA SER A 430 7.43 -7.37 19.98
C SER A 430 5.97 -6.91 20.03
N VAL A 431 5.74 -5.65 20.42
CA VAL A 431 4.41 -5.09 20.62
C VAL A 431 4.25 -3.85 19.76
N PHE A 432 3.16 -3.78 18.99
CA PHE A 432 2.85 -2.65 18.12
C PHE A 432 1.42 -2.15 18.37
N ASP A 433 1.15 -0.91 17.98
CA ASP A 433 -0.22 -0.42 17.95
C ASP A 433 -1.04 -1.18 16.92
N LEU A 434 -2.26 -1.62 17.28
CA LEU A 434 -3.07 -2.40 16.36
C LEU A 434 -3.46 -1.59 15.11
N LEU A 435 -3.63 -0.26 15.22
CA LEU A 435 -4.01 0.56 14.08
C LEU A 435 -2.97 0.55 12.95
N ASP A 436 -1.70 0.25 13.25
CA ASP A 436 -0.66 0.13 12.22
C ASP A 436 -0.92 -1.04 11.26
N VAL A 437 -1.58 -2.10 11.72
CA VAL A 437 -2.05 -3.20 10.85
C VAL A 437 -3.13 -2.73 9.87
N PHE A 438 -3.93 -1.75 10.26
CA PHE A 438 -5.00 -1.18 9.43
C PHE A 438 -4.54 0.05 8.65
N SER A 439 -3.28 0.47 8.80
CA SER A 439 -2.74 1.72 8.27
C SER A 439 -3.08 1.96 6.80
N HIS A 440 -2.81 1.00 5.91
CA HIS A 440 -3.13 1.13 4.48
C HIS A 440 -4.63 1.18 4.20
N ALA A 441 -5.45 0.41 4.92
CA ALA A 441 -6.91 0.47 4.77
C ALA A 441 -7.45 1.84 5.21
N MET A 442 -6.87 2.42 6.26
CA MET A 442 -7.24 3.74 6.79
C MET A 442 -6.75 4.88 5.90
N THR A 443 -5.48 4.86 5.47
CA THR A 443 -4.90 5.81 4.51
C THR A 443 -5.75 5.91 3.25
N ASN A 444 -6.19 4.77 2.68
CA ASN A 444 -7.06 4.76 1.50
C ASN A 444 -8.41 5.48 1.70
N ARG A 445 -8.88 5.69 2.93
CA ARG A 445 -10.10 6.45 3.20
C ARG A 445 -9.85 7.94 3.33
N VAL A 446 -8.68 8.35 3.83
CA VAL A 446 -8.37 9.75 4.18
C VAL A 446 -7.51 10.50 3.16
N MET A 447 -6.71 9.79 2.35
CA MET A 447 -5.60 10.33 1.56
C MET A 447 -5.93 11.61 0.80
N ASP A 448 -7.06 11.63 0.09
CA ASP A 448 -7.47 12.76 -0.76
C ASP A 448 -8.71 13.48 -0.20
N ARG A 449 -8.94 13.39 1.13
CA ARG A 449 -10.14 13.95 1.78
C ARG A 449 -9.94 15.34 2.35
N PHE A 450 -8.71 15.79 2.54
CA PHE A 450 -8.49 17.13 3.06
C PHE A 450 -9.01 18.18 2.08
N THR A 451 -9.91 19.05 2.56
CA THR A 451 -10.37 20.21 1.80
C THR A 451 -10.89 21.28 2.76
N LEU A 452 -10.45 22.50 2.53
CA LEU A 452 -10.93 23.71 3.19
C LEU A 452 -12.05 24.42 2.41
N ARG A 453 -12.35 23.94 1.20
CA ARG A 453 -13.40 24.52 0.34
C ARG A 453 -14.80 24.15 0.86
N PRO A 454 -15.76 25.10 0.81
CA PRO A 454 -17.17 24.78 1.03
C PRO A 454 -17.70 23.87 -0.09
N ASP A 455 -18.75 23.11 0.21
CA ASP A 455 -19.41 22.24 -0.76
C ASP A 455 -20.52 23.00 -1.50
N THR A 456 -20.13 23.86 -2.44
CA THR A 456 -21.02 24.72 -3.23
C THR A 456 -20.72 24.62 -4.72
N ASP A 457 -21.66 25.02 -5.58
CA ASP A 457 -21.50 25.06 -7.04
C ASP A 457 -20.30 25.90 -7.48
N ARG A 458 -19.97 26.91 -6.69
CA ARG A 458 -18.77 27.73 -6.86
C ARG A 458 -18.14 28.01 -5.52
N SER A 459 -16.83 27.79 -5.43
CA SER A 459 -16.02 28.13 -4.25
C SER A 459 -14.94 29.15 -4.61
N PRO A 460 -14.65 30.13 -3.74
CA PRO A 460 -13.66 31.17 -4.02
C PRO A 460 -12.24 30.60 -4.08
N ARG A 461 -11.36 31.34 -4.75
CA ARG A 461 -9.91 31.20 -4.50
C ARG A 461 -9.62 31.66 -3.08
N ILE A 462 -8.89 30.84 -2.32
CA ILE A 462 -8.45 31.17 -0.95
C ILE A 462 -6.93 31.25 -0.96
N THR A 463 -6.42 32.40 -0.57
CA THR A 463 -4.99 32.69 -0.43
C THR A 463 -4.71 33.00 1.03
N ILE A 464 -3.73 32.32 1.61
CA ILE A 464 -3.19 32.64 2.94
C ILE A 464 -1.77 33.15 2.72
N ASP A 465 -1.50 34.39 3.11
CA ASP A 465 -0.27 35.14 2.80
C ASP A 465 0.03 35.17 1.30
N SER A 466 1.07 34.46 0.83
CA SER A 466 1.45 34.28 -0.58
C SER A 466 1.09 32.90 -1.15
N THR A 467 0.46 32.03 -0.37
CA THR A 467 0.09 30.67 -0.79
C THR A 467 -1.40 30.56 -1.12
N VAL A 468 -1.71 30.20 -2.37
CA VAL A 468 -3.06 29.81 -2.79
C VAL A 468 -3.34 28.39 -2.32
N VAL A 469 -4.03 28.26 -1.19
CA VAL A 469 -4.38 26.96 -0.58
C VAL A 469 -5.64 26.33 -1.18
N ALA A 470 -6.46 27.11 -1.89
CA ALA A 470 -7.51 26.60 -2.75
C ALA A 470 -7.72 27.48 -3.99
N ARG A 471 -7.80 26.84 -5.16
CA ARG A 471 -8.16 27.49 -6.42
C ARG A 471 -9.67 27.74 -6.48
N GLU A 472 -10.07 28.80 -7.19
CA GLU A 472 -11.49 29.02 -7.53
C GLU A 472 -11.99 27.79 -8.31
N THR A 473 -13.08 27.19 -7.86
CA THR A 473 -13.60 25.94 -8.41
C THR A 473 -15.07 26.10 -8.76
N TRP A 474 -15.48 25.47 -9.87
CA TRP A 474 -16.86 25.36 -10.32
C TRP A 474 -17.26 23.88 -10.36
N LYS A 475 -18.44 23.57 -9.85
CA LYS A 475 -19.09 22.26 -9.98
C LYS A 475 -20.29 22.43 -10.90
N PHE A 476 -20.44 21.49 -11.82
CA PHE A 476 -21.53 21.45 -12.76
C PHE A 476 -22.25 20.11 -12.62
N VAL A 477 -23.57 20.11 -12.69
CA VAL A 477 -24.33 18.87 -12.77
C VAL A 477 -24.16 18.30 -14.18
N ALA A 478 -23.68 17.06 -14.29
CA ALA A 478 -23.37 16.46 -15.59
C ALA A 478 -24.57 16.46 -16.56
N SER A 479 -25.78 16.25 -16.05
CA SER A 479 -27.02 16.28 -16.85
C SER A 479 -27.37 17.66 -17.41
N GLU A 480 -26.75 18.73 -16.91
CA GLU A 480 -26.95 20.09 -17.42
C GLU A 480 -25.94 20.44 -18.53
N MET A 481 -24.89 19.63 -18.68
CA MET A 481 -23.85 19.81 -19.68
C MET A 481 -24.25 19.12 -20.99
N LYS A 482 -24.89 19.86 -21.91
CA LYS A 482 -25.40 19.31 -23.18
C LYS A 482 -24.37 18.52 -24.01
N PHE A 483 -23.09 18.88 -23.92
CA PHE A 483 -22.02 18.18 -24.64
C PHE A 483 -21.71 16.79 -24.04
N ALA A 484 -22.09 16.52 -22.79
CA ALA A 484 -21.82 15.24 -22.13
C ALA A 484 -22.62 14.08 -22.75
N ASP A 485 -23.82 14.36 -23.26
CA ASP A 485 -24.68 13.39 -23.94
C ASP A 485 -24.44 13.32 -25.46
N GLU A 486 -23.58 14.19 -26.00
CA GLU A 486 -23.23 14.16 -27.42
C GLU A 486 -22.52 12.84 -27.73
N LYS A 487 -22.96 12.13 -28.77
CA LYS A 487 -22.41 10.81 -29.13
C LYS A 487 -21.22 10.93 -30.08
N ASN A 488 -21.15 12.03 -30.82
CA ASN A 488 -20.03 12.31 -31.70
C ASN A 488 -18.89 12.94 -30.89
N GLU A 489 -17.76 12.24 -30.80
CA GLU A 489 -16.59 12.70 -30.03
C GLU A 489 -16.12 14.11 -30.43
N ALA A 490 -16.01 14.39 -31.74
CA ALA A 490 -15.58 15.71 -32.19
C ALA A 490 -16.54 16.82 -31.75
N ARG A 491 -17.85 16.56 -31.73
CA ARG A 491 -18.87 17.52 -31.26
C ARG A 491 -18.93 17.69 -29.74
N ARG A 492 -18.32 16.80 -28.97
CA ARG A 492 -18.22 16.97 -27.50
C ARG A 492 -17.31 18.13 -27.09
N PHE A 493 -16.37 18.53 -27.97
CA PHE A 493 -15.28 19.44 -27.65
C PHE A 493 -15.32 20.78 -28.41
N VAL A 494 -16.41 21.09 -29.13
CA VAL A 494 -16.60 22.35 -29.88
C VAL A 494 -17.79 23.15 -29.40
#